data_AF-A0A1R3L5G0-F1
#
_entry.id   AF-A0A1R3L5G0-F1
#
_cell.length_a   1.000
_cell.length_b   1.000
_cell.length_c   1.000
_cell.angle_alpha   90.00
_cell.angle_beta   90.00
_cell.angle_gamma   90.00
#
_symmetry.space_group_name_H-M   'P 1'
#
loop_
_entity.id
_entity.type
_entity.pdbx_description
1 polymer ?
#
loop_
_entity_poly.entity_id
_entity_poly.type
_entity_poly.pdbx_seq_one_letter_code
_entity_poly.pdbx_strand_id
1 'polypeptide(L)'
;MEQEFHGRVSGVKVDQVDTTGAGDAFVAGILSQLAADISLLQDEGRLRDALKFANACGALTVMGRGAIPALPTRQAVLDALVNIVV
;
A
#
# COMPACT_ATOMS: atom_id res chain seq x y z
N MET A 1 -21.38 7.88 -13.57
CA MET A 1 -20.66 6.66 -13.19
C MET A 1 -21.13 6.32 -11.80
N GLU A 2 -21.99 5.33 -11.65
CA GLU A 2 -22.41 4.83 -10.34
C GLU A 2 -21.18 4.25 -9.64
N GLN A 3 -21.06 4.51 -8.33
CA GLN A 3 -19.99 3.88 -7.55
C GLN A 3 -20.38 2.43 -7.29
N GLU A 4 -19.73 1.48 -7.98
CA GLU A 4 -20.01 0.04 -7.86
C GLU A 4 -19.70 -0.52 -6.46
N PHE A 5 -18.82 0.13 -5.70
CA PHE A 5 -18.49 -0.26 -4.31
C PHE A 5 -17.89 0.93 -3.55
N HIS A 6 -18.03 0.90 -2.22
CA HIS A 6 -17.43 1.86 -1.29
C HIS A 6 -16.86 1.12 -0.09
N GLY A 7 -15.82 1.66 0.55
CA GLY A 7 -15.22 0.98 1.69
C GLY A 7 -14.06 1.70 2.35
N ARG A 8 -13.46 1.02 3.30
CA ARG A 8 -12.26 1.44 4.03
C ARG A 8 -11.34 0.24 4.19
N VAL A 9 -10.04 0.49 4.09
CA VAL A 9 -8.98 -0.47 4.40
C VAL A 9 -8.11 0.14 5.48
N SER A 10 -7.95 -0.57 6.59
CA SER A 10 -7.15 -0.11 7.72
C SER A 10 -5.69 0.09 7.30
N GLY A 11 -5.08 1.16 7.80
CA GLY A 11 -3.64 1.37 7.67
C GLY A 11 -2.85 0.35 8.50
N VAL A 12 -1.56 0.24 8.21
CA VAL A 12 -0.63 -0.60 8.97
C VAL A 12 -0.02 0.23 10.09
N LYS A 13 -0.07 -0.28 11.33
CA LYS A 13 0.60 0.37 12.47
C LYS A 13 2.09 0.05 12.43
N VAL A 14 2.92 1.09 12.55
CA VAL A 14 4.38 1.03 12.55
C VAL A 14 4.95 2.08 13.48
N ASP A 15 6.17 1.87 13.95
CA ASP A 15 6.95 2.87 14.67
C ASP A 15 7.63 3.81 13.65
N GLN A 16 7.04 4.97 13.43
CA GLN A 16 7.47 5.93 12.41
C GLN A 16 8.73 6.72 12.82
N VAL A 17 9.63 6.92 11.86
CA VAL A 17 10.86 7.73 11.97
C VAL A 17 10.72 9.06 11.23
N ASP A 18 10.23 9.04 10.00
CA ASP A 18 10.04 10.21 9.13
C ASP A 18 8.86 9.96 8.20
N THR A 19 7.85 10.82 8.21
CA THR A 19 6.63 10.61 7.41
C THR A 19 6.75 11.01 5.95
N THR A 20 7.91 11.56 5.55
CA THR A 20 8.16 12.06 4.20
C THR A 20 8.07 10.94 3.17
N GLY A 21 7.27 11.12 2.12
CA GLY A 21 7.13 10.15 1.02
C GLY A 21 6.13 9.01 1.24
N ALA A 22 5.44 8.94 2.39
CA ALA A 22 4.43 7.91 2.66
C ALA A 22 3.29 7.90 1.62
N GLY A 23 2.82 9.07 1.22
CA GLY A 23 1.78 9.23 0.21
C GLY A 23 2.24 8.79 -1.18
N ASP A 24 3.45 9.18 -1.56
CA ASP A 24 4.06 8.77 -2.84
C ASP A 24 4.24 7.25 -2.89
N ALA A 25 4.69 6.64 -1.79
CA ALA A 25 4.82 5.19 -1.66
C ALA A 25 3.47 4.47 -1.74
N PHE A 26 2.41 5.01 -1.12
CA PHE A 26 1.05 4.49 -1.25
C PHE A 26 0.57 4.55 -2.71
N VAL A 27 0.71 5.70 -3.36
CA VAL A 27 0.29 5.89 -4.76
C VAL A 27 1.07 4.97 -5.69
N ALA A 28 2.40 4.88 -5.52
CA ALA A 28 3.25 3.95 -6.27
C ALA A 28 2.83 2.49 -6.05
N GLY A 29 2.48 2.12 -4.81
CA GLY A 29 1.95 0.80 -4.46
C GLY A 29 0.68 0.46 -5.24
N ILE A 30 -0.33 1.34 -5.25
CA ILE A 30 -1.57 1.14 -6.03
C ILE A 30 -1.27 1.08 -7.53
N LEU A 31 -0.49 2.03 -8.05
CA LEU A 31 -0.17 2.07 -9.48
C LEU A 31 0.58 0.81 -9.93
N SER A 32 1.46 0.25 -9.09
CA SER A 32 2.17 -0.99 -9.41
C SER A 32 1.22 -2.19 -9.56
N GLN A 33 0.16 -2.26 -8.75
CA GLN A 33 -0.85 -3.31 -8.82
C GLN A 33 -1.77 -3.12 -10.03
N LEU A 34 -2.19 -1.88 -10.31
CA LEU A 34 -3.01 -1.53 -11.47
C LEU A 34 -2.27 -1.75 -12.81
N ALA A 35 -0.97 -1.46 -12.83
CA ALA A 35 -0.13 -1.70 -14.00
C ALA A 35 0.00 -3.20 -14.33
N ALA A 36 -0.09 -4.06 -13.33
CA ALA A 36 -0.11 -5.51 -13.53
C ALA A 36 -1.47 -5.99 -14.05
N ASP A 37 -2.58 -5.46 -13.52
CA ASP A 37 -3.93 -5.78 -14.00
C ASP A 37 -4.97 -4.72 -13.60
N ILE A 38 -5.41 -3.92 -14.57
CA ILE A 38 -6.43 -2.88 -14.35
C ILE A 38 -7.82 -3.44 -14.03
N SER A 39 -8.10 -4.71 -14.37
CA SER A 39 -9.39 -5.34 -14.08
C SER A 39 -9.62 -5.55 -12.58
N LEU A 40 -8.60 -5.41 -11.74
CA LEU A 40 -8.76 -5.40 -10.29
C LEU A 40 -9.72 -4.29 -9.80
N LEU A 41 -9.89 -3.22 -10.59
CA LEU A 41 -10.86 -2.17 -10.28
C LEU A 41 -12.32 -2.66 -10.38
N GLN A 42 -12.59 -3.82 -10.98
CA GLN A 42 -13.93 -4.38 -11.12
C GLN A 42 -14.23 -5.45 -10.06
N ASP A 43 -13.28 -5.71 -9.16
CA ASP A 43 -13.36 -6.74 -8.12
C ASP A 43 -13.00 -6.11 -6.77
N GLU A 44 -13.99 -5.96 -5.89
CA GLU A 44 -13.80 -5.33 -4.58
C GLU A 44 -12.73 -6.03 -3.74
N GLY A 45 -12.65 -7.36 -3.80
CA GLY A 45 -11.66 -8.15 -3.04
C GLY A 45 -10.24 -7.85 -3.51
N ARG A 46 -10.01 -7.89 -4.81
CA ARG A 46 -8.71 -7.59 -5.43
C ARG A 46 -8.31 -6.13 -5.22
N LEU A 47 -9.27 -5.21 -5.28
CA LEU A 47 -9.05 -3.80 -4.97
C LEU A 47 -8.66 -3.60 -3.50
N ARG A 48 -9.33 -4.28 -2.56
CA ARG A 48 -8.97 -4.24 -1.14
C ARG A 48 -7.57 -4.77 -0.89
N ASP A 49 -7.17 -5.83 -1.57
CA ASP A 49 -5.81 -6.38 -1.43
C ASP A 49 -4.74 -5.45 -2.03
N ALA A 50 -5.03 -4.79 -3.15
CA ALA A 50 -4.17 -3.74 -3.69
C ALA A 50 -4.04 -2.56 -2.71
N LEU A 51 -5.14 -2.14 -2.06
CA LEU A 51 -5.14 -1.11 -1.03
C LEU A 51 -4.36 -1.51 0.23
N LYS A 52 -4.42 -2.78 0.66
CA LYS A 52 -3.57 -3.29 1.76
C LYS A 52 -2.10 -3.21 1.40
N PHE A 53 -1.74 -3.63 0.18
CA PHE A 53 -0.37 -3.55 -0.33
C PHE A 53 0.14 -2.09 -0.32
N ALA A 54 -0.67 -1.15 -0.81
CA ALA A 54 -0.32 0.26 -0.81
C ALA A 54 -0.20 0.85 0.61
N ASN A 55 -1.10 0.48 1.53
CA ASN A 55 -1.00 0.87 2.94
C ASN A 55 0.32 0.37 3.56
N ALA A 56 0.73 -0.86 3.24
CA ALA A 56 2.01 -1.41 3.69
C ALA A 56 3.20 -0.69 3.05
N CYS A 57 3.13 -0.28 1.77
CA CYS A 57 4.15 0.56 1.15
C CYS A 57 4.36 1.87 1.93
N GLY A 58 3.28 2.61 2.18
CA GLY A 58 3.34 3.86 2.93
C GLY A 58 3.87 3.66 4.35
N ALA A 59 3.41 2.63 5.04
CA ALA A 59 3.84 2.34 6.40
C ALA A 59 5.32 1.96 6.50
N LEU A 60 5.84 1.13 5.58
CA LEU A 60 7.26 0.79 5.59
C LEU A 60 8.14 1.99 5.21
N THR A 61 7.68 2.87 4.33
CA THR A 61 8.42 4.09 3.97
C THR A 61 8.66 4.99 5.17
N VAL A 62 7.69 5.12 6.07
CA VAL A 62 7.87 6.00 7.23
C VAL A 62 8.83 5.46 8.30
N MET A 63 9.27 4.21 8.18
CA MET A 63 10.27 3.61 9.06
C MET A 63 11.72 3.95 8.64
N GLY A 64 11.92 4.52 7.45
CA GLY A 64 13.19 5.04 6.97
C GLY A 64 13.25 6.57 6.97
N ARG A 65 14.38 7.15 6.56
CA ARG A 65 14.54 8.61 6.41
C ARG A 65 14.54 9.02 4.94
N GLY A 66 13.78 10.07 4.62
CA GLY A 66 13.66 10.63 3.27
C GLY A 66 12.74 9.81 2.36
N ALA A 67 12.06 10.47 1.41
CA ALA A 67 11.05 9.85 0.56
C ALA A 67 11.56 8.67 -0.28
N ILE A 68 12.43 8.95 -1.26
CA ILE A 68 12.92 7.95 -2.22
C ILE A 68 13.82 6.90 -1.54
N PRO A 69 14.79 7.27 -0.68
CA PRO A 69 15.67 6.28 -0.05
C PRO A 69 14.95 5.28 0.86
N ALA A 70 13.79 5.67 1.41
CA ALA A 70 12.99 4.83 2.29
C ALA A 70 11.92 4.00 1.56
N LEU A 71 11.84 4.04 0.22
CA LEU A 71 10.89 3.20 -0.51
C LEU A 71 11.18 1.71 -0.28
N PRO A 72 10.17 0.92 0.13
CA PRO A 72 10.38 -0.50 0.39
C PRO A 72 10.52 -1.29 -0.91
N THR A 73 11.19 -2.43 -0.84
CA THR A 73 11.16 -3.41 -1.93
C THR A 73 9.82 -4.15 -1.92
N ARG A 74 9.42 -4.68 -3.08
CA ARG A 74 8.20 -5.51 -3.18
C ARG A 74 8.22 -6.68 -2.19
N GLN A 75 9.37 -7.33 -2.02
CA GLN A 75 9.51 -8.44 -1.08
C GLN A 75 9.26 -7.99 0.37
N ALA A 76 9.85 -6.86 0.79
CA ALA A 76 9.64 -6.33 2.14
C ALA A 76 8.16 -6.02 2.42
N VAL A 77 7.41 -5.53 1.42
CA VAL A 77 5.97 -5.30 1.54
C VAL A 77 5.21 -6.62 1.70
N LEU A 78 5.54 -7.64 0.90
CA LEU A 78 4.91 -8.96 1.02
C LEU A 78 5.20 -9.62 2.37
N ASP A 79 6.44 -9.53 2.84
CA ASP A 79 6.84 -10.05 4.15
C ASP A 79 6.07 -9.32 5.27
N ALA A 80 5.91 -8.00 5.15
CA ALA A 80 5.09 -7.23 6.09
C ALA A 80 3.64 -7.72 6.06
N LEU A 81 3.03 -7.93 4.89
CA LEU A 81 1.65 -8.42 4.79
C LEU A 81 1.43 -9.82 5.39
N VAL A 82 2.45 -10.68 5.42
CA VAL A 82 2.39 -11.99 6.08
C VAL A 82 2.53 -11.86 7.60
N ASN A 83 3.39 -10.95 8.05
CA ASN A 83 3.71 -10.76 9.47
C ASN A 83 2.73 -9.82 10.21
N ILE A 84 1.99 -8.99 9.47
CA ILE A 84 0.87 -8.20 9.99
C ILE A 84 -0.33 -9.13 10.07
N VAL A 85 -0.35 -9.97 11.11
CA VAL A 85 -1.57 -10.67 11.51
C VAL A 85 -2.57 -9.62 11.97
N VAL A 86 -3.71 -9.56 11.28
CA VAL A 86 -4.88 -8.74 11.60
C VAL A 86 -5.44 -9.09 12.97
#